data_AF-A0A4S0JYC5-F1
#
_entry.id   AF-A0A4S0JYC5-F1
#
_cell.length_a   1.000
_cell.length_b   1.000
_cell.length_c   1.000
_cell.angle_alpha   90.00
_cell.angle_beta   90.00
_cell.angle_gamma   90.00
#
_symmetry.space_group_name_H-M   'P 1'
#
loop_
_entity.id
_entity.type
_entity.pdbx_description
1 polymer ?
#
loop_
_entity_poly.entity_id
_entity_poly.type
_entity_poly.pdbx_seq_one_letter_code
_entity_poly.pdbx_strand_id
1 'polypeptide(L)' 'GLISTEVAPFGGIKQSGLGREGSKYGIDDYTEMKYVCLSV' A
#
# COMPACT_ATOMS: atom_id res chain seq x y z
N GLY A 1 0.27 19.13 -4.77
CA GLY A 1 0.34 18.26 -3.58
C GLY A 1 0.41 19.11 -2.34
N LEU A 2 -0.73 19.67 -1.92
CA LEU A 2 -0.78 20.66 -0.83
C LEU A 2 -0.92 20.03 0.58
N ILE A 3 -1.24 18.74 0.67
CA ILE A 3 -1.28 18.00 1.94
C ILE A 3 -0.63 16.64 1.69
N SER A 4 0.65 16.51 2.06
CA SER A 4 1.35 15.23 2.14
C SER A 4 1.44 14.82 3.61
N THR A 5 0.85 13.69 3.97
CA THR A 5 0.88 13.16 5.34
C THR A 5 1.13 11.67 5.28
N GLU A 6 1.93 11.13 6.19
CA GLU A 6 2.32 9.70 6.20
C GLU A 6 1.13 8.73 6.25
N VAL A 7 0.00 9.17 6.81
CA VAL A 7 -1.25 8.38 6.91
C VAL A 7 -2.10 8.37 5.65
N ALA A 8 -1.88 9.31 4.72
CA ALA A 8 -2.64 9.40 3.49
C ALA A 8 -1.97 8.56 2.39
N PRO A 9 -2.74 7.81 1.59
CA PRO A 9 -2.19 7.05 0.48
C PRO A 9 -1.83 7.97 -0.70
N PHE A 10 -0.63 7.81 -1.25
CA PHE A 10 -0.14 8.53 -2.43
C PHE A 10 0.11 7.56 -3.59
N GLY A 11 -0.22 7.96 -4.81
CA GLY A 11 0.00 7.11 -5.98
C GLY A 11 -0.70 7.62 -7.22
N GLY A 12 -0.15 7.26 -8.37
CA GLY A 12 -0.69 7.64 -9.68
C GLY A 12 -1.79 6.71 -10.18
N ILE A 13 -2.42 7.10 -11.28
CA ILE A 13 -3.26 6.24 -12.11
C ILE A 13 -2.79 6.29 -13.57
N LYS A 14 -2.98 5.19 -14.32
CA LYS A 14 -2.66 5.09 -15.76
C LYS A 14 -1.16 5.33 -16.02
N GLN A 15 -0.81 6.29 -16.88
CA GLN A 15 0.59 6.63 -17.19
C GLN A 15 1.33 7.33 -16.04
N SER A 16 0.61 7.86 -15.04
CA SER A 16 1.25 8.47 -13.87
C SER A 16 1.73 7.45 -12.82
N GLY A 17 1.44 6.15 -13.02
CA GLY A 17 1.85 5.07 -12.13
C GLY A 17 0.70 4.13 -11.76
N LEU A 18 1.06 3.03 -11.10
CA LEU A 18 0.16 2.02 -10.54
C LEU A 18 0.70 1.66 -9.15
N GLY A 19 -0.18 1.35 -8.20
CA GLY A 19 0.20 1.14 -6.80
C GLY A 19 0.03 2.40 -5.94
N ARG A 20 0.18 2.23 -4.62
CA ARG A 20 -0.01 3.28 -3.62
C ARG A 20 1.04 3.17 -2.51
N GLU A 21 1.69 4.28 -2.19
CA GLU A 21 2.64 4.44 -1.11
C GLU A 21 1.99 5.15 0.09
N GLY A 22 2.62 5.04 1.27
CA GLY A 22 2.12 5.63 2.51
C GLY A 22 0.85 4.96 3.06
N SER A 23 0.40 5.38 4.23
CA SER A 23 -0.70 4.73 4.97
C SER A 23 -0.44 3.23 5.17
N LYS A 24 -1.51 2.46 5.31
CA LYS A 24 -1.47 0.99 5.33
C LYS A 24 -1.07 0.36 3.98
N TYR A 25 -1.20 1.09 2.88
CA TYR A 25 -0.96 0.56 1.54
C TYR A 25 0.53 0.52 1.18
N GLY A 26 1.33 1.42 1.78
CA GLY A 26 2.75 1.51 1.49
C GLY A 26 3.58 0.30 1.94
N ILE A 27 3.07 -0.56 2.82
CA ILE A 27 3.78 -1.77 3.26
C ILE A 27 3.52 -2.99 2.36
N ASP A 28 2.43 -2.95 1.57
CA ASP A 28 1.99 -4.09 0.75
C ASP A 28 3.03 -4.46 -0.33
N ASP A 29 3.83 -3.50 -0.80
CA ASP A 29 4.90 -3.75 -1.78
C ASP A 29 6.19 -4.34 -1.16
N TYR A 30 6.33 -4.27 0.17
CA TYR A 30 7.52 -4.76 0.90
C TYR A 30 7.27 -6.06 1.65
N THR A 31 6.02 -6.52 1.73
CA THR A 31 5.63 -7.69 2.50
C THR A 31 4.80 -8.65 1.66
N GLU A 32 4.98 -9.95 1.90
CA GLU A 32 4.17 -10.98 1.26
C GLU A 32 3.07 -11.47 2.22
N MET A 33 1.83 -11.48 1.74
CA MET A 33 0.70 -12.02 2.50
C MET A 33 0.76 -13.55 2.51
N LYS A 34 1.15 -14.13 3.65
CA LYS A 34 1.13 -15.58 3.87
C LYS A 34 -0.08 -16.01 4.69
N TYR A 35 -1.02 -16.69 4.05
CA TYR A 35 -2.17 -17.27 4.73
C TYR A 35 -1.80 -18.58 5.44
N VAL A 36 -2.18 -18.72 6.71
CA VAL A 36 -1.99 -19.95 7.50
C VAL A 36 -3.31 -20.35 8.13
N CYS A 37 -3.81 -21.52 7.77
CA CYS A 37 -5.02 -22.12 8.35
C CYS A 37 -4.61 -23.33 9.21
N LEU A 38 -4.72 -23.18 10.53
CA LEU A 38 -4.46 -24.26 11.47
C LEU A 38 -5.80 -24.87 11.89
N SER A 39 -5.99 -26.15 11.57
CA SER A 39 -7.09 -26.94 12.13
C SER A 39 -6.70 -27.39 13.53
N VAL A 40 -7.60 -27.18 14.49
CA VAL A 40 -7.53 -27.76 15.83
C VAL A 40 -8.04 -29.19 15.80
#